data_AF-A0A350XG72-F1
#
_entry.id   AF-A0A350XG72-F1
#
_cell.length_a   1.000
_cell.length_b   1.000
_cell.length_c   1.000
_cell.angle_alpha   90.00
_cell.angle_beta   90.00
_cell.angle_gamma   90.00
#
_symmetry.space_group_name_H-M   'P 1'
#
loop_
_entity.id
_entity.type
_entity.pdbx_description
1 polymer ?
#
loop_
_entity_poly.entity_id
_entity_poly.type
_entity_poly.pdbx_seq_one_letter_code
_entity_poly.pdbx_strand_id
1 'polypeptide(L)'
;TQPPDFAKILFAHDASHVIYGCDTDMYDELKILPLTFWTSDFKLRDYLRERKNPAVDVMYQDLIKRHGVLWLYSSILIVIPQLLPELISIWFKTRKRQRYVPFLNFEPLLDRSLLEIRTEFEILAFIK
;
A
#
# COMPACT_ATOMS: atom_id res chain seq x y z
N THR A 1 20.43 6.72 12.68
CA THR A 1 19.18 7.43 12.36
C THR A 1 18.70 6.95 11.01
N GLN A 2 17.40 6.76 10.83
CA GLN A 2 16.87 6.29 9.55
C GLN A 2 16.96 7.41 8.48
N PRO A 3 17.13 7.08 7.19
CA PRO A 3 17.22 8.08 6.14
C PRO A 3 15.95 8.96 6.09
N PRO A 4 16.05 10.27 5.82
CA PRO A 4 14.88 11.16 5.72
C PRO A 4 13.84 10.69 4.71
N ASP A 5 14.31 10.14 3.58
CA ASP A 5 13.46 9.60 2.52
C ASP A 5 12.63 8.39 2.98
N PHE A 6 13.14 7.62 3.95
CA PHE A 6 12.40 6.48 4.51
C PHE A 6 11.19 6.93 5.31
N ALA A 7 11.36 7.95 6.16
CA ALA A 7 10.25 8.48 6.96
C ALA A 7 9.12 8.95 6.05
N LYS A 8 9.47 9.62 4.94
CA LYS A 8 8.49 10.09 3.95
C LYS A 8 7.70 8.95 3.29
N ILE A 9 8.38 7.85 2.93
CA ILE A 9 7.72 6.66 2.35
C ILE A 9 6.82 5.97 3.37
N LEU A 10 7.27 5.85 4.61
CA LEU A 10 6.48 5.24 5.68
C LEU A 10 5.22 6.05 5.99
N PHE A 11 5.33 7.38 6.03
CA PHE A 11 4.15 8.25 6.17
C PHE A 11 3.18 8.12 4.99
N ALA A 12 3.70 8.05 3.76
CA ALA A 12 2.87 7.86 2.57
C ALA A 12 2.17 6.48 2.58
N HIS A 13 2.85 5.44 3.06
CA HIS A 13 2.29 4.11 3.29
C HIS A 13 1.13 4.16 4.29
N ASP A 14 1.36 4.75 5.46
CA ASP A 14 0.35 4.82 6.52
C ASP A 14 -0.86 5.69 6.09
N ALA A 15 -0.61 6.78 5.36
CA ALA A 15 -1.67 7.58 4.76
C ALA A 15 -2.48 6.79 3.72
N SER A 16 -1.83 5.87 2.99
CA SER A 16 -2.49 5.02 2.00
C SER A 16 -3.52 4.08 2.64
N HIS A 17 -3.29 3.58 3.86
CA HIS A 17 -4.32 2.79 4.57
C HIS A 17 -5.62 3.58 4.73
N VAL A 18 -5.50 4.84 5.11
CA VAL A 18 -6.65 5.74 5.29
C VAL A 18 -7.31 6.08 3.95
N ILE A 19 -6.52 6.45 2.94
CA ILE A 19 -7.03 6.83 1.62
C ILE A 19 -7.77 5.65 0.95
N TYR A 20 -7.16 4.46 0.97
CA TYR A 20 -7.70 3.25 0.35
C TYR A 20 -8.65 2.45 1.23
N GLY A 21 -8.84 2.83 2.50
CA GLY A 21 -9.70 2.08 3.43
C GLY A 21 -9.19 0.66 3.64
N CYS A 22 -7.89 0.49 3.82
CA CYS A 22 -7.23 -0.78 4.09
C CYS A 22 -6.84 -0.82 5.57
N ASP A 23 -7.22 -1.88 6.28
CA ASP A 23 -6.78 -2.15 7.64
C ASP A 23 -5.29 -2.56 7.67
N THR A 24 -4.75 -2.84 8.85
CA THR A 24 -3.35 -3.25 9.06
C THR A 24 -3.22 -4.76 9.31
N ASP A 25 -4.19 -5.55 8.81
CA ASP A 25 -4.09 -7.00 8.85
C ASP A 25 -3.28 -7.54 7.66
N MET A 26 -2.90 -8.82 7.68
CA MET A 26 -2.09 -9.40 6.61
C MET A 26 -2.75 -9.32 5.22
N TYR A 27 -4.09 -9.35 5.16
CA TYR A 27 -4.82 -9.28 3.90
C TYR A 27 -4.68 -7.89 3.28
N ASP A 28 -4.94 -6.86 4.07
CA ASP A 28 -4.93 -5.48 3.61
C ASP A 28 -3.51 -4.92 3.44
N GLU A 29 -2.54 -5.35 4.25
CA GLU A 29 -1.11 -5.08 4.04
C GLU A 29 -0.58 -5.66 2.72
N LEU A 30 -1.05 -6.83 2.30
CA LEU A 30 -0.70 -7.40 1.00
C LEU A 30 -1.47 -6.76 -0.15
N LYS A 31 -2.69 -6.27 0.09
CA LYS A 31 -3.56 -5.61 -0.90
C LYS A 31 -3.10 -4.17 -1.20
N ILE A 32 -2.61 -3.44 -0.21
CA ILE A 32 -2.30 -2.01 -0.33
C ILE A 32 -1.17 -1.75 -1.34
N LEU A 33 -0.20 -2.67 -1.44
CA LEU A 33 0.94 -2.55 -2.33
C LEU A 33 0.54 -2.53 -3.83
N PRO A 34 -0.17 -3.54 -4.37
CA PRO A 34 -0.66 -3.48 -5.74
C PRO A 34 -1.67 -2.35 -5.97
N LEU A 35 -2.53 -2.03 -4.99
CA LEU A 35 -3.43 -0.88 -5.07
C LEU A 35 -2.66 0.42 -5.29
N THR A 36 -1.61 0.65 -4.51
CA THR A 36 -0.73 1.81 -4.62
C THR A 36 -0.10 1.86 -6.02
N PHE A 37 0.44 0.75 -6.52
CA PHE A 37 1.06 0.73 -7.86
C PHE A 37 0.07 1.05 -8.99
N TRP A 38 -1.18 0.62 -8.86
CA TRP A 38 -2.18 0.80 -9.89
C TRP A 38 -2.92 2.14 -9.81
N THR A 39 -3.03 2.74 -8.62
CA THR A 39 -3.89 3.91 -8.39
C THR A 39 -3.17 5.15 -7.92
N SER A 40 -1.88 5.06 -7.60
CA SER A 40 -1.03 6.21 -7.29
C SER A 40 0.02 6.47 -8.37
N ASP A 41 0.73 7.58 -8.29
CA ASP A 41 1.89 7.89 -9.13
C ASP A 41 3.15 7.08 -8.76
N PHE A 42 3.15 6.40 -7.61
CA PHE A 42 4.25 5.53 -7.16
C PHE A 42 4.16 4.16 -7.83
N LYS A 43 5.17 3.81 -8.64
CA LYS A 43 5.16 2.58 -9.43
C LYS A 43 6.14 1.53 -8.88
N LEU A 44 6.02 0.30 -9.36
CA LEU A 44 6.90 -0.82 -9.00
C LEU A 44 8.39 -0.48 -9.16
N ARG A 45 8.75 0.31 -10.18
CA ARG A 45 10.14 0.76 -10.39
C ARG A 45 10.64 1.62 -9.23
N ASP A 46 9.81 2.53 -8.74
CA ASP A 46 10.13 3.38 -7.59
C ASP A 46 10.26 2.51 -6.35
N TYR A 47 9.32 1.59 -6.11
CA TYR A 47 9.44 0.60 -5.03
C TYR A 47 10.74 -0.22 -5.09
N LEU A 48 11.16 -0.71 -6.25
CA LEU A 48 12.41 -1.47 -6.38
C LEU A 48 13.66 -0.62 -6.10
N ARG A 49 13.62 0.69 -6.39
CA ARG A 49 14.67 1.64 -6.00
C ARG A 49 14.68 1.80 -4.48
N GLU A 50 13.52 2.01 -3.87
CA GLU A 50 13.38 2.25 -2.44
C GLU A 50 13.62 0.98 -1.59
N ARG A 51 13.35 -0.22 -2.11
CA ARG A 51 13.58 -1.50 -1.41
C ARG A 51 15.05 -1.76 -1.09
N LYS A 52 15.98 -1.08 -1.77
CA LYS A 52 17.41 -1.12 -1.42
C LYS A 52 17.71 -0.37 -0.12
N ASN A 53 16.73 0.30 0.47
CA ASN A 53 16.85 0.99 1.74
C ASN A 53 16.74 -0.02 2.91
N PRO A 54 17.77 -0.09 3.79
CA PRO A 54 17.85 -1.07 4.88
C PRO A 54 16.72 -0.96 5.91
N ALA A 55 15.93 0.10 5.89
CA ALA A 55 14.84 0.30 6.84
C ALA A 55 13.61 -0.58 6.55
N VAL A 56 13.40 -1.04 5.31
CA VAL A 56 12.38 -2.06 5.00
C VAL A 56 12.71 -3.38 5.71
N ASP A 57 13.99 -3.74 5.75
CA ASP A 57 14.46 -4.97 6.42
C ASP A 57 14.21 -4.92 7.93
N VAL A 58 14.25 -3.73 8.55
CA VAL A 58 13.98 -3.56 9.99
C VAL A 58 12.54 -3.94 10.34
N MET A 59 11.57 -3.55 9.51
CA MET A 59 10.16 -3.86 9.76
C MET A 59 9.91 -5.37 9.64
N TYR A 60 10.44 -6.02 8.61
CA TYR A 60 10.37 -7.47 8.46
C TYR A 60 11.08 -8.21 9.60
N GLN A 61 12.25 -7.73 10.03
CA GLN A 61 13.00 -8.34 11.13
C GLN A 61 12.24 -8.25 12.46
N ASP A 62 11.55 -7.15 12.76
CA ASP A 62 10.75 -7.04 13.99
C ASP A 62 9.53 -7.98 13.97
N LEU A 63 8.84 -8.10 12.83
CA LEU A 63 7.76 -9.07 12.62
C LEU A 63 8.23 -10.52 12.82
N ILE A 64 9.36 -10.87 12.21
CA ILE A 64 10.02 -12.17 12.35
C ILE A 64 10.40 -12.43 13.81
N LYS A 65 10.95 -11.43 14.51
CA LYS A 65 11.34 -11.56 15.91
C LYS A 65 10.13 -11.83 16.82
N ARG A 66 8.98 -11.21 16.55
CA ARG A 66 7.77 -11.34 17.39
C ARG A 66 7.00 -12.62 17.14
N HIS A 67 6.84 -13.04 15.89
CA HIS A 67 5.92 -14.12 15.51
C HIS A 67 6.62 -15.35 14.91
N GLY A 68 7.89 -15.22 14.56
CA GLY A 68 8.66 -16.25 13.89
C GLY A 68 8.49 -16.26 12.38
N VAL A 69 9.53 -16.74 11.69
CA VAL A 69 9.59 -16.80 10.22
C VAL A 69 8.50 -17.70 9.64
N LEU A 70 8.26 -18.86 10.26
CA LEU A 70 7.28 -19.84 9.79
C LEU A 70 5.86 -19.28 9.80
N TRP A 71 5.49 -18.57 10.87
CA TRP A 71 4.19 -17.92 10.97
C TRP A 71 4.01 -16.90 9.84
N LEU A 72 4.97 -15.99 9.67
CA LEU A 72 4.90 -14.93 8.65
C LEU A 72 4.68 -15.50 7.24
N TYR A 73 5.50 -16.46 6.82
CA TYR A 73 5.34 -17.07 5.49
C TYR A 73 4.06 -17.88 5.36
N SER A 74 3.63 -18.60 6.41
CA SER A 74 2.37 -19.34 6.38
C SER A 74 1.16 -18.40 6.23
N SER A 75 1.14 -17.27 6.95
CA SER A 75 0.09 -16.26 6.84
C SER A 75 0.00 -15.67 5.43
N ILE A 76 1.15 -15.32 4.84
CA ILE A 76 1.21 -14.84 3.45
C ILE A 76 0.66 -15.89 2.48
N LEU A 77 1.07 -17.16 2.61
CA LEU A 77 0.64 -18.25 1.72
C LEU A 77 -0.85 -18.55 1.82
N ILE A 78 -1.47 -18.38 3.00
CA ILE A 78 -2.91 -18.56 3.20
C ILE A 78 -3.72 -17.41 2.59
N VAL A 79 -3.20 -16.18 2.72
CA VAL A 79 -3.90 -14.95 2.31
C VAL A 79 -3.83 -14.74 0.79
N ILE A 80 -2.70 -15.02 0.15
CA ILE A 80 -2.51 -14.78 -1.30
C ILE A 80 -3.64 -15.38 -2.16
N PRO A 81 -4.02 -16.67 -2.02
CA PRO A 81 -5.09 -17.28 -2.81
C PRO A 81 -6.44 -16.58 -2.65
N GLN A 82 -6.73 -16.05 -1.46
CA GLN A 82 -7.98 -15.34 -1.16
C GLN A 82 -7.98 -13.93 -1.79
N LEU A 83 -6.80 -13.29 -1.80
CA LEU A 83 -6.60 -11.94 -2.30
C LEU A 83 -6.56 -11.89 -3.85
N LEU A 84 -6.07 -12.95 -4.51
CA LEU A 84 -5.87 -12.98 -5.97
C LEU A 84 -7.12 -12.62 -6.80
N PRO A 85 -8.33 -13.18 -6.56
CA PRO A 85 -9.53 -12.80 -7.31
C PRO A 85 -9.86 -11.31 -7.18
N GLU A 86 -9.67 -10.74 -5.99
CA GLU A 86 -9.90 -9.33 -5.72
C GLU A 86 -8.89 -8.45 -6.46
N LEU A 87 -7.60 -8.82 -6.44
CA LEU A 87 -6.56 -8.11 -7.19
C LEU A 87 -6.81 -8.10 -8.69
N ILE A 88 -7.27 -9.22 -9.26
CA ILE A 88 -7.64 -9.29 -10.68
C ILE A 88 -8.79 -8.33 -10.98
N SER A 89 -9.84 -8.32 -10.15
CA SER A 89 -10.98 -7.41 -10.29
C SER A 89 -10.56 -5.94 -10.23
N ILE A 90 -9.73 -5.58 -9.23
CA ILE A 90 -9.18 -4.24 -9.06
C ILE A 90 -8.35 -3.85 -10.28
N TRP A 91 -7.46 -4.72 -10.76
CA TRP A 91 -6.65 -4.46 -11.95
C TRP A 91 -7.49 -4.14 -13.18
N PHE A 92 -8.56 -4.91 -13.43
CA PHE A 92 -9.45 -4.63 -14.56
C PHE A 92 -10.13 -3.26 -14.47
N LYS A 93 -10.53 -2.85 -13.25
CA LYS A 93 -11.14 -1.55 -12.98
C LYS A 93 -10.14 -0.39 -13.07
N THR A 94 -8.87 -0.59 -12.72
CA THR A 94 -7.86 0.49 -12.67
C THR A 94 -7.08 0.67 -13.98
N ARG A 95 -7.04 -0.33 -14.87
CA ARG A 95 -6.17 -0.33 -16.07
C ARG A 95 -6.39 0.81 -17.08
N LYS A 96 -7.51 1.55 -17.01
CA LYS A 96 -7.85 2.66 -17.93
C LYS A 96 -7.89 4.03 -17.27
N ARG A 97 -7.41 4.15 -16.04
CA ARG A 97 -7.47 5.40 -15.28
C ARG A 97 -6.56 6.49 -15.83
N GLN A 98 -6.98 7.72 -15.57
CA GLN A 98 -6.28 8.94 -15.91
C GLN A 98 -5.83 9.74 -14.68
N ARG A 99 -6.39 9.45 -13.50
CA ARG A 99 -6.10 10.15 -12.24
C ARG A 99 -5.41 9.23 -11.26
N TYR A 100 -4.36 9.74 -10.64
CA TYR A 100 -3.50 9.00 -9.72
C TYR A 100 -3.32 9.78 -8.43
N VAL A 101 -3.37 9.08 -7.30
CA VAL A 101 -3.05 9.65 -5.98
C VAL A 101 -1.57 10.06 -5.98
N PRO A 102 -1.20 11.29 -5.56
CA PRO A 102 0.19 11.69 -5.39
C PRO A 102 0.76 11.04 -4.12
N PHE A 103 1.32 9.84 -4.24
CA PHE A 103 1.70 9.01 -3.09
C PHE A 103 2.75 9.69 -2.20
N LEU A 104 3.85 10.18 -2.78
CA LEU A 104 4.90 10.87 -2.02
C LEU A 104 4.58 12.35 -1.75
N ASN A 105 3.54 12.91 -2.36
CA ASN A 105 3.16 14.31 -2.17
C ASN A 105 1.69 14.37 -1.73
N PHE A 106 1.34 13.55 -0.74
CA PHE A 106 -0.02 13.37 -0.25
C PHE A 106 -0.44 14.46 0.74
N GLU A 107 0.49 15.29 1.23
CA GLU A 107 0.25 16.32 2.23
C GLU A 107 -0.89 17.29 1.86
N PRO A 108 -1.06 17.74 0.60
CA PRO A 108 -2.20 18.56 0.19
C PRO A 108 -3.57 17.85 0.32
N LEU A 109 -3.58 16.53 0.46
CA LEU A 109 -4.81 15.77 0.67
C LEU A 109 -5.25 15.77 2.14
N LEU A 110 -4.36 16.10 3.08
CA LEU A 110 -4.68 16.05 4.51
C LEU A 110 -5.72 17.08 4.94
N ASP A 111 -5.83 18.19 4.21
CA ASP A 111 -6.82 19.25 4.45
C ASP A 111 -8.18 18.96 3.77
N ARG A 112 -8.35 17.79 3.14
CA ARG A 112 -9.53 17.44 2.35
C ARG A 112 -10.31 16.30 2.97
N SER A 113 -11.61 16.23 2.68
CA SER A 113 -12.41 15.10 3.17
C SER A 113 -12.05 13.80 2.43
N LEU A 114 -12.11 12.67 3.13
CA LEU A 114 -11.86 11.36 2.51
C LEU A 114 -12.84 11.06 1.37
N LEU A 115 -14.10 11.52 1.49
CA LEU A 115 -15.10 11.34 0.44
C LEU A 115 -14.68 12.04 -0.86
N GLU A 116 -14.20 13.28 -0.77
CA GLU A 116 -13.72 14.03 -1.93
C GLU A 116 -12.51 13.35 -2.57
N ILE A 117 -11.50 12.98 -1.77
CA ILE A 117 -10.29 12.29 -2.24
C ILE A 117 -10.66 11.00 -2.96
N ARG A 118 -11.47 10.15 -2.31
CA ARG A 118 -11.86 8.85 -2.86
C ARG A 118 -12.74 8.98 -4.09
N THR A 119 -13.51 10.06 -4.21
CA THR A 119 -14.31 10.35 -5.42
C THR A 119 -13.41 10.83 -6.56
N GLU A 120 -12.52 11.79 -6.30
CA GLU A 120 -11.64 12.38 -7.31
C GLU A 120 -10.74 11.33 -7.97
N PHE A 121 -10.13 10.48 -7.12
CA PHE A 121 -9.27 9.39 -7.54
C PHE A 121 -10.04 8.09 -7.75
N GLU A 122 -11.38 8.14 -7.81
CA GLU A 122 -12.31 7.04 -8.11
C GLU A 122 -12.14 5.79 -7.20
N ILE A 123 -11.48 5.92 -6.05
CA ILE A 123 -11.09 4.84 -5.12
C ILE A 123 -12.31 4.12 -4.52
N LEU A 124 -13.46 4.79 -4.42
CA LEU A 124 -14.69 4.23 -3.83
C LEU A 124 -15.06 2.86 -4.41
N ALA A 125 -14.72 2.56 -5.67
CA ALA A 125 -15.01 1.28 -6.32
C ALA A 125 -14.22 0.07 -5.75
N PHE A 126 -13.28 0.31 -4.84
CA PHE A 126 -12.37 -0.69 -4.24
C PHE A 126 -12.51 -0.82 -2.72
N ILE A 127 -13.26 0.09 -2.10
CA ILE A 127 -13.52 0.07 -0.67
C ILE A 127 -14.74 -0.83 -0.47
N LYS A 128 -14.63 -1.80 0.45
CA LYS A 128 -15.75 -2.64 0.87
C LYS A 128 -16.47 -2.01 2.05
#